data_AF-A0A498G6Y7-F1
#
_entry.id   AF-A0A498G6Y7-F1
#
_cell.length_a   1.000
_cell.length_b   1.000
_cell.length_c   1.000
_cell.angle_alpha   90.00
_cell.angle_beta   90.00
_cell.angle_gamma   90.00
#
_symmetry.space_group_name_H-M   'P 1'
#
loop_
_entity.id
_entity.type
_entity.pdbx_description
1 polymer ?
#
loop_
_entity_poly.entity_id
_entity_poly.type
_entity_poly.pdbx_seq_one_letter_code
_entity_poly.pdbx_strand_id
1 'polypeptide(L)'
;MVLALHHAKLEPVSRFFGALSVFAASVAAGWLWSPHPFRDVFFSGIVLLAVLFSLLGMFGVWTNHTPIAWMASLLLLGFTVFGMWSAGLLFVPAAIFLVIATIASHRTGPRRTVQHAIRANPPTVAELVLKAVAGASAGFAGVWITYFGAVRQELFGACADETLSCALTKMHWGAVGLTLFGLATIAVGGWALWKQIYIARVLRLTRSG
;
A
#
# COMPACT_ATOMS: atom_id res chain seq x y z
N MET A 1 -32.03 2.14 8.24
CA MET A 1 -32.17 0.80 7.63
C MET A 1 -31.33 0.64 6.35
N VAL A 2 -31.33 1.61 5.41
CA VAL A 2 -30.53 1.57 4.16
C VAL A 2 -29.01 1.46 4.41
N LEU A 3 -28.46 2.10 5.45
CA LEU A 3 -27.03 2.02 5.79
C LEU A 3 -26.58 0.62 6.24
N ALA A 4 -27.43 -0.09 6.99
CA ALA A 4 -27.14 -1.44 7.49
C ALA A 4 -27.13 -2.48 6.35
N LEU A 5 -28.01 -2.31 5.35
CA LEU A 5 -28.04 -3.16 4.15
C LEU A 5 -26.80 -2.97 3.26
N HIS A 6 -26.24 -1.75 3.22
CA HIS A 6 -24.98 -1.48 2.51
C HIS A 6 -23.79 -2.12 3.24
N HIS A 7 -23.72 -2.02 4.57
CA HIS A 7 -22.62 -2.63 5.35
C HIS A 7 -22.53 -4.15 5.21
N ALA A 8 -23.66 -4.86 5.21
CA ALA A 8 -23.69 -6.32 5.04
C ALA A 8 -23.18 -6.80 3.67
N LYS A 9 -23.28 -5.97 2.61
CA LYS A 9 -22.82 -6.33 1.26
C LYS A 9 -21.34 -6.00 1.02
N LEU A 10 -20.77 -5.01 1.70
CA LEU A 10 -19.40 -4.54 1.46
C LEU A 10 -18.32 -5.39 2.15
N GLU A 11 -18.65 -6.03 3.27
CA GLU A 11 -17.73 -6.93 3.98
C GLU A 11 -17.31 -8.16 3.14
N PRO A 12 -18.24 -8.96 2.58
CA PRO A 12 -17.86 -10.10 1.73
C PRO A 12 -17.12 -9.66 0.46
N VAL A 13 -17.49 -8.50 -0.11
CA VAL A 13 -16.80 -7.92 -1.28
C VAL A 13 -15.35 -7.55 -0.91
N SER A 14 -15.13 -6.91 0.23
CA SER A 14 -13.77 -6.55 0.66
C SER A 14 -12.88 -7.77 0.88
N ARG A 15 -13.41 -8.84 1.49
CA ARG A 15 -12.68 -10.10 1.70
C ARG A 15 -12.40 -10.83 0.39
N PHE A 16 -13.36 -10.84 -0.54
CA PHE A 16 -13.19 -11.44 -1.87
C PHE A 16 -12.07 -10.74 -2.65
N PHE A 17 -12.08 -9.40 -2.72
CA PHE A 17 -11.01 -8.65 -3.38
C PHE A 17 -9.66 -8.78 -2.67
N GLY A 18 -9.64 -8.92 -1.34
CA GLY A 18 -8.42 -9.22 -0.58
C GLY A 18 -7.84 -10.58 -0.95
N ALA A 19 -8.67 -11.63 -1.01
CA ALA A 19 -8.25 -12.96 -1.45
C ALA A 19 -7.79 -12.96 -2.92
N LEU A 20 -8.48 -12.23 -3.79
CA LEU A 20 -8.13 -12.09 -5.20
C LEU A 20 -6.77 -11.39 -5.38
N SER A 21 -6.44 -10.42 -4.53
CA SER A 21 -5.12 -9.78 -4.50
C SER A 21 -4.01 -10.77 -4.17
N VAL A 22 -4.21 -11.60 -3.13
CA VAL A 22 -3.24 -12.65 -2.76
C VAL A 22 -3.11 -13.67 -3.88
N PHE A 23 -4.22 -14.11 -4.46
CA PHE A 23 -4.20 -15.05 -5.58
C PHE A 23 -3.43 -14.49 -6.78
N ALA A 24 -3.73 -13.25 -7.20
CA ALA A 24 -3.04 -12.60 -8.30
C ALA A 24 -1.52 -12.45 -8.04
N ALA A 25 -1.13 -12.06 -6.82
CA ALA A 25 0.28 -11.94 -6.45
C ALA A 25 1.00 -13.30 -6.48
N SER A 26 0.35 -14.36 -5.98
CA SER A 26 0.90 -15.72 -5.99
C SER A 26 1.05 -16.29 -7.40
N VAL A 27 0.07 -16.06 -8.28
CA VAL A 27 0.14 -16.48 -9.68
C VAL A 27 1.27 -15.74 -10.41
N ALA A 28 1.39 -14.42 -10.20
CA ALA A 28 2.49 -13.64 -10.76
C ALA A 28 3.86 -14.16 -10.27
N ALA A 29 4.00 -14.43 -8.97
CA ALA A 29 5.22 -15.00 -8.39
C ALA A 29 5.56 -16.38 -8.99
N GLY A 30 4.56 -17.27 -9.10
CA GLY A 30 4.74 -18.59 -9.70
C GLY A 30 5.15 -18.52 -11.17
N TRP A 31 4.59 -17.58 -11.93
CA TRP A 31 4.96 -17.36 -13.33
C TRP A 31 6.41 -16.89 -13.49
N LEU A 32 6.86 -15.99 -12.61
CA LEU A 32 8.25 -15.52 -12.55
C LEU A 32 9.25 -16.64 -12.18
N TRP A 33 8.82 -17.65 -11.42
CA TRP A 33 9.65 -18.81 -11.06
C TRP A 33 9.64 -19.95 -12.07
N SER A 34 8.62 -20.04 -12.93
CA SER A 34 8.43 -21.14 -13.88
C SER A 34 9.61 -21.41 -14.85
N PRO A 35 10.40 -20.41 -15.29
CA PRO A 35 11.54 -20.68 -16.18
C PRO A 35 12.75 -21.22 -15.41
N HIS A 36 13.07 -20.63 -14.25
CA HIS A 36 14.27 -20.92 -13.45
C HIS A 36 13.98 -20.79 -11.95
N PRO A 37 13.48 -21.86 -11.29
CA PRO A 37 13.10 -21.79 -9.89
C PRO A 37 14.34 -21.52 -9.02
N PHE A 38 14.26 -20.48 -8.16
CA PHE A 38 15.25 -20.13 -7.13
C PHE A 38 16.69 -19.86 -7.57
N ARG A 39 16.93 -19.64 -8.87
CA ARG A 39 18.29 -19.33 -9.36
C ARG A 39 18.85 -18.05 -8.70
N ASP A 40 17.96 -17.15 -8.27
CA ASP A 40 18.27 -15.97 -7.49
C ASP A 40 17.39 -15.81 -6.25
N VAL A 41 18.01 -15.99 -5.08
CA VAL A 41 17.40 -15.80 -3.76
C VAL A 41 16.95 -14.35 -3.56
N PHE A 42 17.71 -13.39 -4.10
CA PHE A 42 17.41 -11.97 -3.98
C PHE A 42 16.16 -11.57 -4.78
N PHE A 43 16.08 -12.02 -6.04
CA PHE A 43 14.89 -11.82 -6.88
C PHE A 43 13.66 -12.51 -6.29
N SER A 44 13.83 -13.75 -5.83
CA SER A 44 12.78 -14.49 -5.12
C SER A 44 12.30 -13.75 -3.87
N GLY A 45 13.20 -13.14 -3.09
CA GLY A 45 12.87 -12.33 -1.93
C GLY A 45 12.07 -11.07 -2.27
N ILE A 46 12.45 -10.37 -3.34
CA ILE A 46 11.73 -9.20 -3.86
C ILE A 46 10.33 -9.59 -4.35
N VAL A 47 10.20 -10.70 -5.09
CA VAL A 47 8.92 -11.24 -5.55
C VAL A 47 8.03 -11.66 -4.36
N LEU A 48 8.61 -12.28 -3.34
CA LEU A 48 7.91 -12.68 -2.11
C LEU A 48 7.42 -11.48 -1.29
N LEU A 49 8.10 -10.32 -1.35
CA LEU A 49 7.63 -9.10 -0.70
C LEU A 49 6.25 -8.65 -1.23
N ALA A 50 5.99 -8.80 -2.52
CA ALA A 50 4.67 -8.49 -3.09
C ALA A 50 3.57 -9.40 -2.52
N VAL A 51 3.86 -10.71 -2.43
CA VAL A 51 2.96 -11.69 -1.82
C VAL A 51 2.76 -11.38 -0.33
N LEU A 52 3.82 -11.04 0.38
CA LEU A 52 3.79 -10.66 1.80
C LEU A 52 2.92 -9.40 2.01
N PHE A 53 3.04 -8.37 1.16
CA PHE A 53 2.20 -7.19 1.23
C PHE A 53 0.73 -7.53 0.94
N SER A 54 0.43 -8.38 -0.05
CA SER A 54 -0.94 -8.84 -0.28
C SER A 54 -1.52 -9.59 0.92
N LEU A 55 -0.73 -10.46 1.56
CA LEU A 55 -1.13 -11.18 2.77
C LEU A 55 -1.37 -10.23 3.95
N LEU A 56 -0.47 -9.28 4.19
CA LEU A 56 -0.61 -8.27 5.24
C LEU A 56 -1.85 -7.39 5.00
N GLY A 57 -2.12 -7.02 3.74
CA GLY A 57 -3.28 -6.22 3.39
C GLY A 57 -4.58 -6.99 3.56
N MET A 58 -4.62 -8.26 3.12
CA MET A 58 -5.75 -9.16 3.36
C MET A 58 -5.98 -9.36 4.87
N PHE A 59 -4.92 -9.58 5.65
CA PHE A 59 -4.99 -9.69 7.10
C PHE A 59 -5.54 -8.42 7.74
N GLY A 60 -5.09 -7.24 7.30
CA GLY A 60 -5.60 -5.95 7.74
C GLY A 60 -7.09 -5.76 7.43
N VAL A 61 -7.53 -6.16 6.22
CA VAL A 61 -8.94 -6.13 5.81
C VAL A 61 -9.78 -7.10 6.66
N TRP A 62 -9.25 -8.29 6.93
CA TRP A 62 -9.96 -9.35 7.67
C TRP A 62 -10.14 -9.02 9.14
N THR A 63 -9.07 -8.52 9.78
CA THR A 63 -9.06 -8.14 11.19
C THR A 63 -9.64 -6.74 11.43
N ASN A 64 -10.04 -6.05 10.35
CA ASN A 64 -10.52 -4.68 10.40
C ASN A 64 -9.48 -3.71 11.04
N HIS A 65 -8.19 -4.01 10.83
CA HIS A 65 -7.04 -3.17 11.17
C HIS A 65 -6.68 -2.30 9.96
N THR A 66 -7.40 -1.19 9.85
CA THR A 66 -7.30 -0.21 8.78
C THR A 66 -5.88 0.35 8.51
N PRO A 67 -5.01 0.62 9.51
CA PRO A 67 -3.64 1.08 9.22
C PRO A 67 -2.82 0.03 8.47
N ILE A 68 -2.94 -1.24 8.87
CA ILE A 68 -2.17 -2.35 8.26
C ILE A 68 -2.62 -2.54 6.81
N ALA A 69 -3.93 -2.53 6.55
CA ALA A 69 -4.47 -2.67 5.20
C ALA A 69 -4.00 -1.56 4.26
N TRP A 70 -3.98 -0.31 4.73
CA TRP A 70 -3.51 0.83 3.94
C TRP A 70 -2.01 0.83 3.71
N MET A 71 -1.21 0.54 4.74
CA MET A 71 0.24 0.45 4.60
C MET A 71 0.60 -0.65 3.59
N ALA A 72 0.00 -1.83 3.70
CA ALA A 72 0.20 -2.93 2.77
C ALA A 72 -0.21 -2.57 1.33
N SER A 73 -1.36 -1.90 1.16
CA SER A 73 -1.83 -1.44 -0.15
C SER A 73 -0.89 -0.43 -0.80
N LEU A 74 -0.41 0.54 -0.02
CA LEU A 74 0.50 1.58 -0.50
C LEU A 74 1.90 1.04 -0.79
N LEU A 75 2.39 0.12 0.04
CA LEU A 75 3.65 -0.57 -0.19
C LEU A 75 3.58 -1.45 -1.44
N LEU A 76 2.49 -2.19 -1.65
CA LEU A 76 2.29 -3.01 -2.85
C LEU A 76 2.15 -2.14 -4.10
N LEU A 77 1.42 -1.02 -4.02
CA LEU A 77 1.29 -0.09 -5.14
C LEU A 77 2.63 0.58 -5.47
N GLY A 78 3.37 1.03 -4.45
CA GLY A 78 4.73 1.51 -4.62
C GLY A 78 5.63 0.45 -5.26
N PHE A 79 5.58 -0.79 -4.76
CA PHE A 79 6.31 -1.92 -5.33
C PHE A 79 5.96 -2.15 -6.80
N THR A 80 4.69 -2.04 -7.22
CA THR A 80 4.33 -2.16 -8.63
C THR A 80 4.94 -1.05 -9.49
N VAL A 81 4.96 0.20 -9.00
CA VAL A 81 5.52 1.35 -9.73
C VAL A 81 7.05 1.24 -9.84
N PHE A 82 7.76 0.87 -8.77
CA PHE A 82 9.21 0.65 -8.84
C PHE A 82 9.56 -0.60 -9.65
N GLY A 83 8.76 -1.64 -9.51
CA GLY A 83 8.90 -2.87 -10.27
C GLY A 83 8.58 -2.71 -11.75
N MET A 84 7.93 -1.62 -12.22
CA MET A 84 7.66 -1.42 -13.67
C MET A 84 8.93 -1.44 -14.53
N TRP A 85 10.11 -1.25 -13.93
CA TRP A 85 11.40 -1.38 -14.59
C TRP A 85 11.87 -2.84 -14.75
N SER A 86 11.16 -3.81 -14.19
CA SER A 86 11.44 -5.25 -14.30
C SER A 86 10.15 -6.07 -14.45
N ALA A 87 9.54 -6.51 -13.35
CA ALA A 87 8.41 -7.44 -13.32
C ALA A 87 7.13 -6.88 -12.67
N GLY A 88 7.15 -5.62 -12.24
CA GLY A 88 6.10 -4.97 -11.45
C GLY A 88 4.75 -4.85 -12.15
N LEU A 89 4.72 -4.84 -13.49
CA LEU A 89 3.48 -4.87 -14.26
C LEU A 89 2.61 -6.10 -13.95
N LEU A 90 3.23 -7.24 -13.64
CA LEU A 90 2.52 -8.48 -13.29
C LEU A 90 1.79 -8.36 -11.95
N PHE A 91 2.26 -7.49 -11.05
CA PHE A 91 1.67 -7.29 -9.73
C PHE A 91 0.62 -6.16 -9.69
N VAL A 92 0.45 -5.41 -10.79
CA VAL A 92 -0.56 -4.32 -10.89
C VAL A 92 -1.97 -4.81 -10.55
N PRO A 93 -2.47 -5.95 -11.07
CA PRO A 93 -3.79 -6.45 -10.70
C PRO A 93 -3.91 -6.70 -9.20
N ALA A 94 -2.87 -7.26 -8.57
CA ALA A 94 -2.86 -7.52 -7.12
C ALA A 94 -2.95 -6.22 -6.31
N ALA A 95 -2.21 -5.17 -6.71
CA ALA A 95 -2.29 -3.85 -6.08
C ALA A 95 -3.68 -3.22 -6.21
N ILE A 96 -4.28 -3.27 -7.41
CA ILE A 96 -5.62 -2.74 -7.65
C ILE A 96 -6.65 -3.46 -6.75
N PHE A 97 -6.61 -4.80 -6.71
CA PHE A 97 -7.53 -5.57 -5.88
C PHE A 97 -7.37 -5.27 -4.39
N LEU A 98 -6.13 -5.09 -3.90
CA LEU A 98 -5.88 -4.77 -2.49
C LEU A 98 -6.37 -3.37 -2.11
N VAL A 99 -6.20 -2.39 -3.00
CA VAL A 99 -6.72 -1.04 -2.79
C VAL A 99 -8.24 -1.05 -2.77
N ILE A 100 -8.89 -1.75 -3.71
CA ILE A 100 -10.35 -1.91 -3.74
C ILE A 100 -10.84 -2.58 -2.45
N ALA A 101 -10.19 -3.67 -2.03
CA ALA A 101 -10.50 -4.37 -0.78
C ALA A 101 -10.40 -3.43 0.43
N THR A 102 -9.32 -2.65 0.50
CA THR A 102 -9.07 -1.71 1.59
C THR A 102 -10.10 -0.57 1.63
N ILE A 103 -10.45 -0.01 0.46
CA ILE A 103 -11.51 1.00 0.35
C ILE A 103 -12.86 0.41 0.75
N ALA A 104 -13.21 -0.78 0.28
CA ALA A 104 -14.47 -1.47 0.57
C ALA A 104 -14.59 -1.81 2.07
N SER A 105 -13.53 -2.36 2.67
CA SER A 105 -13.43 -2.66 4.10
C SER A 105 -13.67 -1.40 4.93
N HIS A 106 -13.06 -0.28 4.56
CA HIS A 106 -13.18 0.96 5.32
C HIS A 106 -14.55 1.67 5.14
N ARG A 107 -15.33 1.29 4.11
CA ARG A 107 -16.70 1.76 3.88
C ARG A 107 -17.75 0.97 4.67
N THR A 108 -17.38 -0.09 5.39
CA THR A 108 -18.28 -0.86 6.27
C THR A 108 -18.75 -0.09 7.53
N GLY A 109 -18.40 1.18 7.64
CA GLY A 109 -19.00 2.12 8.59
C GLY A 109 -18.11 2.37 9.82
N PRO A 110 -18.23 3.53 10.47
CA PRO A 110 -17.42 3.82 11.65
C PRO A 110 -17.81 2.94 12.84
N ARG A 111 -16.83 2.45 13.59
CA ARG A 111 -17.09 1.86 14.91
C ARG A 111 -17.76 2.92 15.79
N ARG A 112 -18.89 2.57 16.43
CA ARG A 112 -19.67 3.51 17.27
C ARG A 112 -18.79 4.24 18.29
N THR A 113 -17.83 3.54 18.89
CA THR A 113 -16.85 4.09 19.84
C THR A 113 -15.98 5.20 19.25
N VAL A 114 -15.50 5.02 18.02
CA VAL A 114 -14.67 6.02 17.31
C VAL A 114 -15.50 7.22 16.89
N GLN A 115 -16.74 6.99 16.45
CA GLN A 115 -17.71 8.06 16.17
C GLN A 115 -17.99 8.93 17.40
N HIS A 116 -18.22 8.31 18.56
CA HIS A 116 -18.45 9.05 19.80
C HIS A 116 -17.22 9.87 20.21
N ALA A 117 -16.01 9.32 20.10
CA ALA A 117 -14.78 10.05 20.41
C ALA A 117 -14.56 11.27 19.50
N ILE A 118 -14.79 11.13 18.18
CA ILE A 118 -14.65 12.23 17.21
C ILE A 118 -15.72 13.31 17.46
N ARG A 119 -16.93 12.93 17.88
CA ARG A 119 -17.99 13.88 18.21
C ARG A 119 -17.75 14.60 19.53
N ALA A 120 -17.21 13.90 20.53
CA ALA A 120 -16.92 14.47 21.84
C ALA A 120 -15.83 15.55 21.75
N ASN A 121 -14.86 15.38 20.85
CA ASN A 121 -13.80 16.35 20.60
C ASN A 121 -13.57 16.54 19.09
N PRO A 122 -14.37 17.41 18.43
CA PRO A 122 -14.22 17.64 17.00
C PRO A 122 -12.93 18.43 16.72
N PRO A 123 -12.03 17.93 15.84
CA PRO A 123 -10.84 18.66 15.45
C PRO A 123 -11.19 19.93 14.68
N THR A 124 -10.39 20.98 14.85
CA THR A 124 -10.59 22.23 14.10
C THR A 124 -10.21 22.06 12.63
N VAL A 125 -10.78 22.89 11.74
CA VAL A 125 -10.46 22.87 10.30
C VAL A 125 -8.97 23.12 10.07
N ALA A 126 -8.38 24.06 10.83
CA ALA A 126 -6.95 24.36 10.75
C ALA A 126 -6.08 23.14 11.11
N GLU A 127 -6.44 22.40 12.15
CA GLU A 127 -5.72 21.20 12.57
C GLU A 127 -5.82 20.06 11.54
N LEU A 128 -7.00 19.89 10.92
CA LEU A 128 -7.23 18.96 9.82
C LEU A 128 -6.37 19.30 8.60
N VAL A 129 -6.35 20.58 8.20
CA VAL A 129 -5.55 21.06 7.06
C VAL A 129 -4.06 20.90 7.35
N LEU A 130 -3.59 21.27 8.54
CA LEU A 130 -2.18 21.13 8.92
C LEU A 130 -1.73 19.67 8.88
N LYS A 131 -2.52 18.75 9.46
CA LYS A 131 -2.22 17.31 9.43
C LYS A 131 -2.30 16.71 8.03
N ALA A 132 -3.20 17.22 7.18
CA ALA A 132 -3.29 16.80 5.78
C ALA A 132 -2.07 17.28 4.99
N VAL A 133 -1.64 18.53 5.16
CA VAL A 133 -0.43 19.08 4.53
C VAL A 133 0.82 18.36 5.02
N ALA A 134 0.92 18.04 6.31
CA ALA A 134 2.00 17.22 6.85
C ALA A 134 2.03 15.81 6.23
N GLY A 135 0.87 15.16 6.10
CA GLY A 135 0.76 13.86 5.42
C GLY A 135 1.12 13.92 3.94
N ALA A 136 0.67 14.96 3.23
CA ALA A 136 0.98 15.18 1.82
C ALA A 136 2.47 15.47 1.59
N SER A 137 3.06 16.38 2.38
CA SER A 137 4.49 16.71 2.29
C SER A 137 5.37 15.50 2.62
N ALA A 138 5.01 14.70 3.64
CA ALA A 138 5.69 13.42 3.90
C ALA A 138 5.57 12.47 2.71
N GLY A 139 4.38 12.34 2.11
CA GLY A 139 4.17 11.53 0.91
C GLY A 139 5.04 11.98 -0.27
N PHE A 140 5.07 13.29 -0.56
CA PHE A 140 5.90 13.89 -1.61
C PHE A 140 7.40 13.71 -1.33
N ALA A 141 7.84 13.93 -0.09
CA ALA A 141 9.22 13.68 0.31
C ALA A 141 9.58 12.20 0.11
N GLY A 142 8.68 11.28 0.47
CA GLY A 142 8.82 9.87 0.20
C GLY A 142 8.99 9.57 -1.30
N VAL A 143 8.12 10.11 -2.17
CA VAL A 143 8.25 9.97 -3.63
C VAL A 143 9.61 10.48 -4.13
N TRP A 144 10.04 11.64 -3.65
CA TRP A 144 11.33 12.22 -4.01
C TRP A 144 12.52 11.36 -3.58
N ILE A 145 12.52 10.91 -2.33
CA ILE A 145 13.54 10.01 -1.76
C ILE A 145 13.60 8.71 -2.57
N THR A 146 12.46 8.12 -2.89
CA THR A 146 12.41 6.88 -3.65
C THR A 146 12.87 7.10 -5.10
N TYR A 147 12.52 8.22 -5.74
CA TYR A 147 13.04 8.58 -7.06
C TYR A 147 14.56 8.74 -7.04
N PHE A 148 15.09 9.41 -6.01
CA PHE A 148 16.52 9.62 -5.89
C PHE A 148 17.29 8.31 -5.67
N GLY A 149 16.80 7.43 -4.80
CA GLY A 149 17.38 6.10 -4.60
C GLY A 149 17.24 5.22 -5.84
N ALA A 150 16.04 5.10 -6.41
CA ALA A 150 15.78 4.17 -7.51
C ALA A 150 16.40 4.59 -8.83
N VAL A 151 16.25 5.86 -9.19
CA VAL A 151 16.52 6.36 -10.54
C VAL A 151 17.86 7.09 -10.61
N ARG A 152 18.17 7.94 -9.62
CA ARG A 152 19.40 8.76 -9.67
C ARG A 152 20.64 8.03 -9.18
N GLN A 153 20.49 7.09 -8.26
CA GLN A 153 21.59 6.25 -7.78
C GLN A 153 21.70 4.90 -8.51
N GLU A 154 20.87 4.68 -9.54
CA GLU A 154 20.82 3.47 -10.37
C GLU A 154 20.88 2.19 -9.53
N LEU A 155 19.73 1.74 -9.02
CA LEU A 155 19.61 0.65 -8.05
C LEU A 155 20.42 -0.62 -8.42
N PHE A 156 20.63 -0.85 -9.72
CA PHE A 156 21.34 -1.99 -10.29
C PHE A 156 22.58 -1.61 -11.14
N GLY A 157 22.91 -0.32 -11.25
CA GLY A 157 23.98 0.20 -12.11
C GLY A 157 23.90 -0.27 -13.57
N ALA A 158 25.04 -0.32 -14.26
CA ALA A 158 25.15 -0.78 -15.66
C ALA A 158 24.80 -2.27 -15.90
N CYS A 159 24.54 -3.04 -14.84
CA CYS A 159 24.25 -4.48 -14.91
C CYS A 159 22.75 -4.80 -14.72
N ALA A 160 21.87 -3.81 -14.92
CA ALA A 160 20.43 -4.02 -14.88
C ALA A 160 19.94 -5.07 -15.90
N ASP A 161 20.64 -5.21 -17.03
CA ASP A 161 20.32 -6.14 -18.12
C ASP A 161 21.27 -7.37 -18.19
N GLU A 162 22.21 -7.52 -17.24
CA GLU A 162 23.20 -8.60 -17.20
C GLU A 162 22.86 -9.69 -16.16
N THR A 163 23.70 -10.73 -16.05
CA THR A 163 23.53 -11.81 -15.06
C THR A 163 23.50 -11.29 -13.61
N LEU A 164 22.67 -11.88 -12.74
CA LEU A 164 22.40 -11.36 -11.40
C LEU A 164 23.63 -11.32 -10.45
N SER A 165 24.68 -12.08 -10.75
CA SER A 165 25.98 -11.98 -10.10
C SER A 165 26.63 -10.60 -10.31
N CYS A 166 26.49 -10.01 -11.50
CA CYS A 166 26.94 -8.63 -11.73
C CYS A 166 26.09 -7.63 -10.95
N ALA A 167 24.77 -7.79 -10.99
CA ALA A 167 23.83 -6.90 -10.29
C ALA A 167 24.08 -6.86 -8.78
N LEU A 168 24.31 -8.01 -8.10
CA LEU A 168 24.60 -8.06 -6.66
C LEU A 168 25.96 -7.45 -6.31
N THR A 169 26.98 -7.66 -7.14
CA THR A 169 28.32 -7.12 -6.90
C THR A 169 28.37 -5.60 -7.10
N LYS A 170 27.49 -5.07 -7.95
CA LYS A 170 27.36 -3.64 -8.25
C LYS A 170 26.16 -2.98 -7.58
N MET A 171 25.43 -3.72 -6.74
CA MET A 171 24.22 -3.21 -6.10
C MET A 171 24.56 -2.14 -5.08
N HIS A 172 23.99 -0.95 -5.26
CA HIS A 172 24.10 0.10 -4.25
C HIS A 172 23.10 -0.16 -3.13
N TRP A 173 23.51 -0.91 -2.10
CA TRP A 173 22.68 -1.19 -0.92
C TRP A 173 22.14 0.07 -0.23
N GLY A 174 22.88 1.18 -0.29
CA GLY A 174 22.41 2.50 0.16
C GLY A 174 21.18 2.98 -0.62
N ALA A 175 21.15 2.78 -1.93
CA ALA A 175 20.03 3.13 -2.81
C ALA A 175 18.80 2.27 -2.54
N VAL A 176 19.01 0.97 -2.24
CA VAL A 176 17.95 0.03 -1.80
C VAL A 176 17.36 0.46 -0.45
N GLY A 177 18.20 0.83 0.50
CA GLY A 177 17.76 1.35 1.80
C GLY A 177 16.95 2.63 1.66
N LEU A 178 17.44 3.58 0.85
CA LEU A 178 16.74 4.84 0.54
C LEU A 178 15.38 4.60 -0.10
N THR A 179 15.29 3.65 -1.05
CA THR A 179 14.02 3.36 -1.71
C THR A 179 13.01 2.71 -0.78
N LEU A 180 13.41 1.76 0.06
CA LEU A 180 12.54 1.18 1.08
C LEU A 180 12.06 2.24 2.08
N PHE A 181 12.95 3.14 2.50
CA PHE A 181 12.60 4.25 3.39
C PHE A 181 11.61 5.22 2.74
N GLY A 182 11.83 5.59 1.48
CA GLY A 182 10.92 6.45 0.73
C GLY A 182 9.54 5.81 0.57
N LEU A 183 9.46 4.51 0.26
CA LEU A 183 8.21 3.74 0.21
C LEU A 183 7.46 3.71 1.55
N ALA A 184 8.17 3.48 2.65
CA ALA A 184 7.59 3.55 3.98
C ALA A 184 7.03 4.95 4.28
N THR A 185 7.74 5.99 3.86
CA THR A 185 7.31 7.39 4.04
C THR A 185 6.05 7.70 3.22
N ILE A 186 5.96 7.21 1.97
CA ILE A 186 4.75 7.30 1.13
C ILE A 186 3.58 6.60 1.83
N ALA A 187 3.79 5.39 2.35
CA ALA A 187 2.76 4.62 3.04
C ALA A 187 2.22 5.36 4.27
N VAL A 188 3.10 5.94 5.09
CA VAL A 188 2.72 6.72 6.27
C VAL A 188 2.00 8.01 5.87
N GLY A 189 2.49 8.73 4.86
CA GLY A 189 1.87 9.96 4.35
C GLY A 189 0.47 9.73 3.77
N GLY A 190 0.32 8.70 2.93
CA GLY A 190 -0.96 8.29 2.37
C GLY A 190 -1.97 7.85 3.44
N TRP A 191 -1.50 7.10 4.45
CA TRP A 191 -2.33 6.75 5.61
C TRP A 191 -2.79 7.99 6.39
N ALA A 192 -1.89 8.94 6.66
CA ALA A 192 -2.22 10.17 7.38
C ALA A 192 -3.25 11.01 6.62
N LEU A 193 -3.09 11.17 5.30
CA LEU A 193 -4.06 11.84 4.43
C LEU A 193 -5.42 11.16 4.47
N TRP A 194 -5.45 9.84 4.33
CA TRP A 194 -6.69 9.08 4.36
C TRP A 194 -7.43 9.22 5.69
N LYS A 195 -6.69 9.24 6.81
CA LYS A 195 -7.25 9.50 8.14
C LYS A 195 -7.96 10.85 8.21
N GLN A 196 -7.41 11.91 7.60
CA GLN A 196 -8.06 13.22 7.55
C GLN A 196 -9.33 13.22 6.70
N ILE A 197 -9.30 12.59 5.53
CA ILE A 197 -10.48 12.44 4.65
C ILE A 197 -11.60 11.71 5.39
N TYR A 198 -11.27 10.67 6.14
CA TYR A 198 -12.21 9.91 6.94
C TYR A 198 -12.89 10.76 8.02
N ILE A 199 -12.12 11.51 8.82
CA ILE A 199 -12.64 12.41 9.86
C ILE A 199 -13.58 13.47 9.23
N ALA A 200 -13.14 14.10 8.14
CA ALA A 200 -13.94 15.11 7.44
C ALA A 200 -15.27 14.53 6.94
N ARG A 201 -15.27 13.30 6.43
CA ARG A 201 -16.49 12.61 5.98
C ARG A 201 -17.46 12.34 7.12
N VAL A 202 -16.98 11.87 8.28
CA VAL A 202 -17.82 11.61 9.47
C VAL A 202 -18.44 12.92 9.99
N LEU A 203 -17.67 14.00 10.02
CA LEU A 203 -18.16 15.33 10.41
C LEU A 203 -19.24 15.85 9.44
N ARG A 204 -19.03 15.71 8.12
CA ARG A 204 -20.02 16.10 7.11
C ARG A 204 -21.33 15.34 7.26
N LEU A 205 -21.27 14.01 7.38
CA LEU A 205 -22.46 13.16 7.55
C LEU A 205 -23.23 13.47 8.83
N THR A 206 -22.54 13.97 9.86
CA THR A 206 -23.16 14.36 11.14
C THR A 206 -23.81 15.75 11.08
N ARG A 207 -23.36 16.63 10.18
CA ARG A 207 -23.93 17.98 10.01
C ARG A 207 -25.15 17.99 9.08
N SER A 208 -25.28 16.98 8.21
CA SER A 208 -26.33 16.87 7.19
C SER A 208 -27.55 16.04 7.61
N GLY A 209 -27.55 15.48 8.82
CA GLY A 209 -28.65 14.67 9.37
C GLY A 209 -28.98 15.13 10.77
#